data_AF-A0A1G5E840-F1
#
_entry.id   AF-A0A1G5E840-F1
#
_cell.length_a   1.000
_cell.length_b   1.000
_cell.length_c   1.000
_cell.angle_alpha   90.00
_cell.angle_beta   90.00
_cell.angle_gamma   90.00
#
_symmetry.space_group_name_H-M   'P 1'
#
loop_
_entity.id
_entity.type
_entity.pdbx_description
1 polymer ?
#
loop_
_entity_poly.entity_id
_entity_poly.type
_entity_poly.pdbx_seq_one_letter_code
_entity_poly.pdbx_strand_id
1 'polypeptide(L)'
;MNHIKNIWKCFEEKHSAIAKWLYQIFYFVIFSMGVTVFQYLVFTFLPGILGIGLAGTEFMWPKVSMNLFGVKFTWSLLGYNVLRDATGNILIGGGLGYFISYELGSFLAQCINFPLQRNITFKSHGNPVYQAIWYFVAWVIISLICNGFNNLWMPVASAYVAPAVYNMLVTIITGGVSMVIFFFVFKIIFPEGKAE
;
A
#
# COMPACT_ATOMS: atom_id res chain seq x y z
N MET A 1 -18.51 22.80 -23.64
CA MET A 1 -19.13 21.78 -22.77
C MET A 1 -20.29 21.00 -23.43
N ASN A 2 -21.11 21.61 -24.31
CA ASN A 2 -22.23 20.92 -24.98
C ASN A 2 -21.84 19.99 -26.14
N HIS A 3 -20.74 20.30 -26.86
CA HIS A 3 -20.34 19.50 -28.01
C HIS A 3 -19.80 18.12 -27.63
N ILE A 4 -19.04 18.04 -26.53
CA ILE A 4 -18.50 16.79 -25.99
C ILE A 4 -19.64 15.88 -25.51
N LYS A 5 -20.67 16.43 -24.85
CA LYS A 5 -21.85 15.66 -24.43
C LYS A 5 -22.62 15.04 -25.60
N ASN A 6 -22.78 15.76 -26.72
CA ASN A 6 -23.47 15.24 -27.90
C ASN A 6 -22.65 14.17 -28.64
N ILE A 7 -21.33 14.34 -28.73
CA ILE A 7 -20.43 13.32 -29.31
C ILE A 7 -20.45 12.06 -28.45
N TRP A 8 -20.45 12.20 -27.12
CA TRP A 8 -20.55 11.08 -26.20
C TRP A 8 -21.89 10.36 -26.33
N LYS A 9 -23.01 11.08 -26.42
CA LYS A 9 -24.35 10.48 -26.64
C LYS A 9 -24.44 9.66 -27.93
N CYS A 10 -23.96 10.21 -29.05
CA CYS A 10 -23.93 9.49 -30.33
C CYS A 10 -23.01 8.25 -30.30
N PHE A 11 -21.93 8.31 -29.52
CA PHE A 11 -21.00 7.18 -29.36
C PHE A 11 -21.56 6.10 -28.41
N GLU A 12 -22.26 6.50 -27.35
CA GLU A 12 -22.95 5.61 -26.40
C GLU A 12 -24.09 4.84 -27.06
N GLU A 13 -24.84 5.49 -27.95
CA GLU A 13 -25.90 4.85 -28.74
C GLU A 13 -25.36 3.83 -29.75
N LYS A 14 -24.21 4.11 -30.40
CA LYS A 14 -23.59 3.19 -31.37
C LYS A 14 -22.78 2.06 -30.74
N HIS A 15 -22.12 2.30 -29.60
CA HIS A 15 -21.22 1.34 -28.96
C HIS A 15 -21.36 1.35 -27.44
N SER A 16 -22.56 1.06 -26.93
CA SER A 16 -22.87 1.15 -25.48
C SER A 16 -21.94 0.33 -24.58
N ALA A 17 -21.42 -0.80 -25.07
CA ALA A 17 -20.43 -1.61 -24.37
C ALA A 17 -19.07 -0.90 -24.24
N ILE A 18 -18.57 -0.29 -25.31
CA ILE A 18 -17.27 0.42 -25.36
C ILE A 18 -17.36 1.74 -24.58
N ALA A 19 -18.49 2.44 -24.70
CA ALA A 19 -18.81 3.62 -23.92
C ALA A 19 -18.77 3.34 -22.40
N LYS A 20 -19.50 2.31 -21.93
CA LYS A 20 -19.44 1.89 -20.52
C LYS A 20 -18.02 1.53 -20.10
N TRP A 21 -17.26 0.84 -20.95
CA TRP A 21 -15.90 0.44 -20.68
C TRP A 21 -14.93 1.63 -20.57
N LEU A 22 -15.03 2.61 -21.48
CA LEU A 22 -14.25 3.86 -21.43
C LEU A 22 -14.56 4.70 -20.19
N TYR A 23 -15.84 4.81 -19.83
CA TYR A 23 -16.25 5.49 -18.60
C TYR A 23 -15.65 4.80 -17.37
N GLN A 24 -15.70 3.47 -17.31
CA GLN A 24 -15.11 2.69 -16.22
C GLN A 24 -13.60 2.90 -16.09
N ILE A 25 -12.86 2.86 -17.21
CA ILE A 25 -11.41 3.09 -17.21
C ILE A 25 -11.05 4.51 -16.81
N PHE A 26 -11.80 5.50 -17.30
CA PHE A 26 -11.55 6.90 -16.97
C PHE A 26 -11.66 7.15 -15.45
N TYR A 27 -12.75 6.68 -14.83
CA TYR A 27 -12.90 6.78 -13.38
C TYR A 27 -11.86 5.93 -12.65
N PHE A 28 -11.55 4.72 -13.14
CA PHE A 28 -10.50 3.89 -12.58
C PHE A 28 -9.16 4.62 -12.52
N VAL A 29 -8.73 5.27 -13.61
CA VAL A 29 -7.46 6.02 -13.65
C VAL A 29 -7.50 7.23 -12.72
N ILE A 30 -8.57 8.02 -12.74
CA ILE A 30 -8.68 9.21 -11.87
C ILE A 30 -8.65 8.82 -10.39
N PHE A 31 -9.43 7.80 -10.00
CA PHE A 31 -9.44 7.34 -8.63
C PHE A 31 -8.11 6.70 -8.24
N SER A 32 -7.53 5.85 -9.09
CA SER A 32 -6.22 5.23 -8.82
C SER A 32 -5.13 6.28 -8.62
N MET A 33 -5.02 7.27 -9.52
CA MET A 33 -4.08 8.37 -9.38
C MET A 33 -4.39 9.22 -8.15
N GLY A 34 -5.67 9.46 -7.84
CA GLY A 34 -6.10 10.16 -6.63
C GLY A 34 -5.65 9.45 -5.36
N VAL A 35 -5.76 8.12 -5.30
CA VAL A 35 -5.26 7.30 -4.18
C VAL A 35 -3.75 7.41 -4.09
N THR A 36 -3.03 7.29 -5.20
CA THR A 36 -1.57 7.38 -5.21
C THR A 36 -1.09 8.74 -4.71
N VAL A 37 -1.71 9.83 -5.19
CA VAL A 37 -1.40 11.18 -4.73
C VAL A 37 -1.74 11.33 -3.26
N PHE A 38 -2.91 10.87 -2.81
CA PHE A 38 -3.30 10.92 -1.41
C PHE A 38 -2.32 10.14 -0.51
N GLN A 39 -1.96 8.93 -0.89
CA GLN A 39 -1.01 8.10 -0.17
C GLN A 39 0.37 8.77 -0.09
N TYR A 40 0.83 9.37 -1.20
CA TYR A 40 2.07 10.15 -1.21
C TYR A 40 2.01 11.36 -0.27
N LEU A 41 0.89 12.09 -0.26
CA LEU A 41 0.68 13.21 0.67
C LEU A 41 0.67 12.72 2.12
N VAL A 42 0.00 11.61 2.42
CA VAL A 42 0.00 11.00 3.76
C VAL A 42 1.43 10.63 4.18
N PHE A 43 2.19 9.94 3.34
CA PHE A 43 3.58 9.59 3.67
C PHE A 43 4.51 10.80 3.79
N THR A 44 4.21 11.90 3.12
CA THR A 44 5.01 13.13 3.19
C THR A 44 4.69 13.94 4.45
N PHE A 45 3.41 14.12 4.78
CA PHE A 45 2.99 15.05 5.82
C PHE A 45 2.72 14.37 7.18
N LEU A 46 2.22 13.14 7.18
CA LEU A 46 1.81 12.46 8.41
C LEU A 46 2.97 12.22 9.39
N PRO A 47 4.18 11.82 8.96
CA PRO A 47 5.33 11.72 9.86
C PRO A 47 5.68 13.06 10.53
N GLY A 48 5.51 14.17 9.79
CA GLY A 48 5.71 15.52 10.32
C GLY A 48 4.65 15.93 11.33
N ILE A 49 3.38 15.56 11.10
CA ILE A 49 2.25 15.84 11.99
C ILE A 49 2.35 15.03 13.29
N LEU A 50 2.78 13.76 13.21
CA LEU A 50 2.99 12.92 14.40
C LEU A 50 4.16 13.43 15.27
N GLY A 51 5.06 14.22 14.69
CA GLY A 51 6.08 14.97 15.42
C GLY A 51 7.25 14.12 15.94
N ILE A 52 8.24 14.83 16.48
CA ILE A 52 9.52 14.26 16.93
C ILE A 52 9.33 13.32 18.13
N GLY A 53 8.30 13.55 18.96
CA GLY A 53 7.99 12.69 20.11
C GLY A 53 7.69 11.24 19.69
N LEU A 54 6.81 11.05 18.71
CA LEU A 54 6.48 9.71 18.20
C LEU A 54 7.60 9.15 17.31
N ALA A 55 8.33 10.00 16.59
CA ALA A 55 9.53 9.58 15.84
C ALA A 55 10.65 9.07 16.77
N GLY A 56 10.72 9.58 18.00
CA GLY A 56 11.69 9.20 19.03
C GLY A 56 11.30 7.98 19.86
N THR A 57 10.05 7.53 19.77
CA THR A 57 9.58 6.35 20.50
C THR A 57 10.06 5.09 19.80
N GLU A 58 10.95 4.34 20.48
CA GLU A 58 11.36 3.01 20.03
C GLU A 58 10.16 2.05 20.10
N PHE A 59 9.63 1.70 18.93
CA PHE A 59 8.66 0.63 18.79
C PHE A 59 9.19 -0.37 17.80
N MET A 60 9.63 -1.51 18.32
CA MET A 60 10.21 -2.60 17.53
C MET A 60 9.83 -3.92 18.19
N TRP A 61 9.10 -4.76 17.48
CA TRP A 61 8.69 -6.06 18.00
C TRP A 61 8.61 -7.12 16.89
N PRO A 62 9.20 -8.32 17.08
CA PRO A 62 10.20 -8.66 18.08
C PRO A 62 11.54 -7.95 17.78
N LYS A 63 12.33 -7.64 18.81
CA LYS A 63 13.65 -6.98 18.65
C LYS A 63 14.72 -8.08 18.51
N VAL A 64 15.06 -8.46 17.28
CA VAL A 64 16.02 -9.54 17.02
C VAL A 64 17.30 -8.95 16.44
N SER A 65 18.41 -9.04 17.18
CA SER A 65 19.72 -8.64 16.65
C SER A 65 20.19 -9.66 15.63
N MET A 66 20.37 -9.22 14.39
CA MET A 66 20.81 -10.04 13.28
C MET A 66 22.11 -9.51 12.69
N ASN A 67 22.89 -10.43 12.14
CA ASN A 67 24.08 -10.11 11.37
C ASN A 67 23.95 -10.80 10.02
N LEU A 68 23.58 -10.04 8.99
CA LEU A 68 23.54 -10.53 7.61
C LEU A 68 24.62 -9.85 6.79
N PHE A 69 25.38 -10.65 6.04
CA PHE A 69 26.45 -10.19 5.17
C PHE A 69 27.54 -9.34 5.86
N GLY A 70 27.66 -9.40 7.19
CA GLY A 70 28.61 -8.59 7.96
C GLY A 70 28.03 -7.28 8.49
N VAL A 71 26.77 -6.97 8.17
CA VAL A 71 26.03 -5.83 8.70
C VAL A 71 25.26 -6.28 9.94
N LYS A 72 25.61 -5.71 11.09
CA LYS A 72 24.85 -5.87 12.34
C LYS A 72 23.68 -4.90 12.34
N PHE A 73 22.47 -5.40 12.43
CA PHE A 73 21.27 -4.59 12.59
C PHE A 73 20.24 -5.28 13.46
N THR A 74 19.27 -4.50 13.94
CA THR A 74 18.15 -5.02 14.71
C THR A 74 16.96 -5.18 13.80
N TRP A 75 16.57 -6.42 13.57
CA TRP A 75 15.37 -6.78 12.82
C TRP A 75 14.12 -6.67 13.71
N SER A 76 13.04 -6.16 13.14
CA SER A 76 11.71 -6.15 13.74
C SER A 76 10.63 -6.46 12.72
N LEU A 77 9.61 -7.21 13.14
CA LEU A 77 8.43 -7.48 12.32
C LEU A 77 7.46 -6.29 12.32
N LEU A 78 7.32 -5.64 13.49
CA LEU A 78 6.49 -4.47 13.74
C LEU A 78 7.36 -3.31 14.18
N GLY A 79 7.09 -2.14 13.61
CA GLY A 79 7.81 -0.92 13.93
C GLY A 79 9.21 -0.82 13.35
N TYR A 80 9.83 0.34 13.53
CA TYR A 80 11.08 0.74 12.89
C TYR A 80 12.05 1.29 13.92
N ASN A 81 13.36 1.20 13.65
CA ASN A 81 14.38 1.85 14.47
C ASN A 81 14.17 3.36 14.49
N VAL A 82 14.44 3.99 15.63
CA VAL A 82 14.49 5.46 15.73
C VAL A 82 15.68 5.94 14.92
N LEU A 83 15.42 6.81 13.94
CA LEU A 83 16.49 7.45 13.19
C LEU A 83 17.09 8.57 14.03
N ARG A 84 18.41 8.59 14.15
CA ARG A 84 19.16 9.65 14.82
C ARG A 84 20.21 10.21 13.86
N ASP A 85 20.39 11.52 13.86
CA ASP A 85 21.49 12.14 13.11
C ASP A 85 22.86 11.87 13.79
N ALA A 86 23.96 12.30 13.15
CA ALA A 86 25.32 12.14 13.67
C ALA A 86 25.58 12.89 14.99
N THR A 87 24.72 13.85 15.35
CA THR A 87 24.71 14.59 16.63
C THR A 87 23.74 14.01 17.67
N GLY A 88 23.04 12.91 17.35
CA GLY A 88 22.11 12.22 18.25
C GLY A 88 20.66 12.74 18.24
N ASN A 89 20.35 13.73 17.40
CA ASN A 89 18.99 14.29 17.29
C ASN A 89 18.06 13.30 16.63
N ILE A 90 16.83 13.19 17.11
CA ILE A 90 15.80 12.33 16.53
C ILE A 90 15.38 12.90 15.18
N LEU A 91 15.53 12.10 14.13
CA LEU A 91 15.06 12.41 12.78
C LEU A 91 13.65 11.88 12.57
N ILE A 92 12.83 12.67 11.89
CA ILE A 92 11.50 12.24 11.46
C ILE A 92 11.68 11.24 10.32
N GLY A 93 11.13 10.04 10.47
CA GLY A 93 11.29 8.93 9.52
C GLY A 93 11.65 7.58 10.16
N GLY A 94 11.81 7.53 11.49
CA GLY A 94 11.98 6.29 12.25
C GLY A 94 10.96 6.14 13.38
N GLY A 95 11.11 5.07 14.16
CA GLY A 95 10.32 4.83 15.36
C GLY A 95 8.84 4.58 15.11
N LEU A 96 8.05 4.74 16.16
CA LEU A 96 6.60 4.53 16.16
C LEU A 96 5.86 5.50 15.23
N GLY A 97 6.35 6.73 15.07
CA GLY A 97 5.77 7.74 14.18
C GLY A 97 5.81 7.34 12.70
N TYR A 98 6.93 6.76 12.24
CA TYR A 98 7.01 6.25 10.87
C TYR A 98 6.15 5.01 10.67
N PHE A 99 6.13 4.09 11.66
CA PHE A 99 5.24 2.92 11.63
C PHE A 99 3.77 3.32 11.48
N ILE A 100 3.26 4.20 12.36
CA ILE A 100 1.87 4.65 12.30
C ILE A 100 1.57 5.34 10.97
N SER A 101 2.51 6.14 10.46
CA SER A 101 2.33 6.83 9.19
C SER A 101 2.25 5.85 8.01
N TYR A 102 3.11 4.83 8.01
CA TYR A 102 3.11 3.77 7.01
C TYR A 102 1.81 2.95 7.04
N GLU A 103 1.42 2.47 8.22
CA GLU A 103 0.20 1.66 8.40
C GLU A 103 -1.05 2.46 8.05
N LEU A 104 -1.18 3.71 8.53
CA LEU A 104 -2.33 4.56 8.23
C LEU A 104 -2.41 4.90 6.74
N GLY A 105 -1.29 5.26 6.11
CA GLY A 105 -1.26 5.56 4.67
C GLY A 105 -1.62 4.34 3.83
N SER A 106 -1.09 3.17 4.18
CA SER A 106 -1.43 1.89 3.54
C SER A 106 -2.90 1.52 3.74
N PHE A 107 -3.42 1.62 4.96
CA PHE A 107 -4.81 1.33 5.29
C PHE A 107 -5.79 2.23 4.53
N LEU A 108 -5.55 3.54 4.53
CA LEU A 108 -6.39 4.49 3.81
C LEU A 108 -6.39 4.22 2.30
N ALA A 109 -5.24 3.85 1.72
CA ALA A 109 -5.18 3.44 0.33
C ALA A 109 -6.04 2.19 0.07
N GLN A 110 -6.04 1.21 0.98
CA GLN A 110 -6.93 0.04 0.85
C GLN A 110 -8.41 0.38 1.00
N CYS A 111 -8.76 1.30 1.90
CA CYS A 111 -10.14 1.78 2.06
C CYS A 111 -10.69 2.44 0.78
N ILE A 112 -9.82 3.01 -0.07
CA ILE A 112 -10.23 3.58 -1.36
C ILE A 112 -10.15 2.54 -2.49
N ASN A 113 -9.15 1.67 -2.48
CA ASN A 113 -9.02 0.60 -3.47
C ASN A 113 -10.15 -0.44 -3.38
N PHE A 114 -10.65 -0.73 -2.18
CA PHE A 114 -11.74 -1.68 -1.96
C PHE A 114 -13.04 -1.33 -2.73
N PRO A 115 -13.65 -0.14 -2.57
CA PRO A 115 -14.84 0.23 -3.32
C PRO A 115 -14.56 0.33 -4.82
N LEU A 116 -13.35 0.72 -5.23
CA LEU A 116 -12.95 0.74 -6.64
C LEU A 116 -12.97 -0.67 -7.25
N GLN A 117 -12.31 -1.63 -6.61
CA GLN A 117 -12.23 -3.02 -7.09
C GLN A 117 -13.60 -3.69 -7.08
N ARG A 118 -14.40 -3.45 -6.04
CA ARG A 118 -15.76 -4.01 -5.94
C ARG A 118 -16.69 -3.47 -7.02
N ASN A 119 -16.72 -2.15 -7.23
CA ASN A 119 -17.70 -1.50 -8.10
C ASN A 119 -17.31 -1.54 -9.59
N ILE A 120 -16.02 -1.46 -9.90
CA ILE A 120 -15.53 -1.33 -11.29
C ILE A 120 -14.98 -2.66 -11.81
N THR A 121 -14.06 -3.28 -11.07
CA THR A 121 -13.30 -4.45 -11.55
C THR A 121 -14.10 -5.75 -11.47
N PHE A 122 -14.70 -6.04 -10.32
CA PHE A 122 -15.36 -7.33 -10.08
C PHE A 122 -16.89 -7.27 -10.16
N LYS A 123 -17.51 -6.07 -10.21
CA LYS A 123 -18.98 -5.85 -10.20
C LYS A 123 -19.72 -6.75 -9.21
N SER A 124 -19.11 -7.00 -8.06
CA SER A 124 -19.57 -8.07 -7.16
C SER A 124 -20.78 -7.63 -6.33
N HIS A 125 -21.85 -8.42 -6.40
CA HIS A 125 -23.06 -8.29 -5.58
C HIS A 125 -22.97 -9.08 -4.26
N GLY A 126 -21.79 -9.65 -3.94
CA GLY A 126 -21.57 -10.37 -2.68
C GLY A 126 -21.64 -9.48 -1.44
N ASN A 127 -21.68 -10.12 -0.26
CA ASN A 127 -21.78 -9.43 1.03
C ASN A 127 -20.58 -8.47 1.23
N PRO A 128 -20.82 -7.14 1.27
CA PRO A 128 -19.75 -6.15 1.35
C PRO A 128 -18.90 -6.29 2.62
N VAL A 129 -19.49 -6.73 3.72
CA VAL A 129 -18.81 -6.88 5.01
C VAL A 129 -17.82 -8.04 4.96
N TYR A 130 -18.21 -9.17 4.37
CA TYR A 130 -17.31 -10.33 4.23
C TYR A 130 -16.10 -10.00 3.36
N GLN A 131 -16.33 -9.31 2.24
CA GLN A 131 -15.26 -8.87 1.35
C GLN A 131 -14.33 -7.89 2.07
N ALA A 132 -14.88 -6.91 2.79
CA ALA A 132 -14.09 -5.92 3.53
C ALA A 132 -13.23 -6.55 4.63
N ILE A 133 -13.76 -7.54 5.37
CA ILE A 133 -13.00 -8.25 6.42
C ILE A 133 -11.82 -8.99 5.82
N TRP A 134 -12.01 -9.74 4.73
CA TRP A 134 -10.90 -10.45 4.10
C TRP A 134 -9.88 -9.50 3.47
N TYR A 135 -10.34 -8.38 2.91
CA TYR A 135 -9.46 -7.34 2.38
C TYR A 135 -8.63 -6.69 3.50
N PHE A 136 -9.23 -6.49 4.67
CA PHE A 136 -8.53 -6.06 5.88
C PHE A 136 -7.51 -7.09 6.36
N VAL A 137 -7.88 -8.37 6.41
CA VAL A 137 -6.95 -9.46 6.77
C VAL A 137 -5.78 -9.54 5.78
N ALA A 138 -6.04 -9.42 4.48
CA ALA A 138 -5.01 -9.36 3.44
C ALA A 138 -4.05 -8.21 3.70
N TRP A 139 -4.60 -7.02 3.96
CA TRP A 139 -3.83 -5.83 4.26
C TRP A 139 -2.94 -6.04 5.50
N VAL A 140 -3.46 -6.61 6.59
CA VAL A 140 -2.65 -6.91 7.80
C VAL A 140 -1.51 -7.87 7.46
N ILE A 141 -1.78 -8.96 6.74
CA ILE A 141 -0.76 -9.96 6.39
C ILE A 141 0.31 -9.35 5.47
N ILE A 142 -0.10 -8.60 4.45
CA ILE A 142 0.81 -7.88 3.55
C ILE A 142 1.65 -6.90 4.34
N SER A 143 1.04 -6.11 5.22
CA SER A 143 1.76 -5.12 6.01
C SER A 143 2.81 -5.78 6.91
N LEU A 144 2.47 -6.88 7.60
CA LEU A 144 3.41 -7.64 8.42
C LEU A 144 4.58 -8.20 7.62
N ILE A 145 4.32 -8.84 6.48
CA ILE A 145 5.36 -9.46 5.66
C ILE A 145 6.24 -8.38 5.02
N CYS A 146 5.64 -7.34 4.45
CA CYS A 146 6.37 -6.25 3.81
C CYS A 146 7.17 -5.45 4.83
N ASN A 147 6.61 -5.13 6.01
CA ASN A 147 7.35 -4.45 7.06
C ASN A 147 8.52 -5.30 7.58
N GLY A 148 8.27 -6.58 7.89
CA GLY A 148 9.32 -7.51 8.30
C GLY A 148 10.42 -7.68 7.26
N PHE A 149 10.08 -7.80 5.98
CA PHE A 149 11.07 -7.91 4.90
C PHE A 149 11.83 -6.60 4.69
N ASN A 150 11.17 -5.44 4.71
CA ASN A 150 11.82 -4.15 4.60
C ASN A 150 12.81 -3.92 5.76
N ASN A 151 12.41 -4.21 6.99
CA ASN A 151 13.31 -4.12 8.16
C ASN A 151 14.49 -5.11 8.12
N LEU A 152 14.35 -6.21 7.37
CA LEU A 152 15.44 -7.17 7.16
C LEU A 152 16.43 -6.69 6.10
N TRP A 153 15.88 -6.23 4.97
CA TRP A 153 16.65 -5.95 3.78
C TRP A 153 17.20 -4.54 3.75
N MET A 154 16.50 -3.53 4.28
CA MET A 154 16.93 -2.13 4.23
C MET A 154 18.33 -1.90 4.83
N PRO A 155 18.69 -2.45 6.01
CA PRO A 155 20.02 -2.25 6.59
C PRO A 155 21.13 -2.92 5.79
N VAL A 156 20.84 -4.07 5.17
CA VAL A 156 21.79 -4.77 4.29
C VAL A 156 21.94 -3.99 2.98
N ALA A 157 20.84 -3.59 2.36
CA ALA A 157 20.83 -2.92 1.07
C ALA A 157 21.51 -1.55 1.12
N SER A 158 21.31 -0.77 2.19
CA SER A 158 21.96 0.54 2.33
C SER A 158 23.49 0.45 2.43
N ALA A 159 24.03 -0.71 2.83
CA ALA A 159 25.46 -0.96 2.89
C ALA A 159 26.08 -1.35 1.53
N TYR A 160 25.30 -1.92 0.61
CA TYR A 160 25.82 -2.51 -0.64
C TYR A 160 25.25 -1.92 -1.93
N VAL A 161 24.12 -1.23 -1.88
CA VAL A 161 23.33 -0.86 -3.06
C VAL A 161 22.94 0.63 -3.01
N ALA A 162 23.05 1.30 -4.16
CA ALA A 162 22.67 2.69 -4.30
C ALA A 162 21.16 2.91 -4.03
N PRO A 163 20.76 4.09 -3.52
CA PRO A 163 19.38 4.36 -3.13
C PRO A 163 18.30 4.12 -4.19
N ALA A 164 18.58 4.51 -5.43
CA ALA A 164 17.64 4.31 -6.53
C ALA A 164 17.37 2.81 -6.80
N VAL A 165 18.43 1.99 -6.74
CA VAL A 165 18.36 0.57 -7.10
C VAL A 165 17.64 -0.22 -6.01
N TYR A 166 17.91 0.04 -4.72
CA TYR A 166 17.18 -0.67 -3.66
C TYR A 166 15.71 -0.24 -3.59
N ASN A 167 15.38 1.05 -3.83
CA ASN A 167 13.98 1.50 -3.80
C ASN A 167 13.16 0.79 -4.88
N MET A 168 13.70 0.61 -6.09
CA MET A 168 13.07 -0.19 -7.13
C MET A 168 12.87 -1.65 -6.71
N LEU A 169 13.88 -2.28 -6.11
CA LEU A 169 13.78 -3.66 -5.63
C LEU A 169 12.71 -3.80 -4.55
N VAL A 170 12.65 -2.87 -3.59
CA VAL A 170 11.61 -2.82 -2.56
C VAL A 170 10.23 -2.72 -3.18
N THR A 171 10.04 -1.85 -4.18
CA THR A 171 8.76 -1.73 -4.89
C THR A 171 8.36 -3.03 -5.57
N ILE A 172 9.29 -3.68 -6.28
CA ILE A 172 9.02 -4.95 -6.98
C ILE A 172 8.69 -6.07 -6.00
N ILE A 173 9.46 -6.21 -4.91
CA ILE A 173 9.24 -7.26 -3.92
C ILE A 173 7.94 -7.02 -3.16
N THR A 174 7.71 -5.79 -2.68
CA THR A 174 6.48 -5.41 -1.98
C THR A 174 5.25 -5.61 -2.87
N GLY A 175 5.34 -5.20 -4.14
CA GLY A 175 4.28 -5.41 -5.13
C GLY A 175 4.04 -6.89 -5.44
N GLY A 176 5.10 -7.67 -5.63
CA GLY A 176 5.02 -9.10 -5.92
C GLY A 176 4.43 -9.90 -4.75
N VAL A 177 4.91 -9.65 -3.53
CA VAL A 177 4.35 -10.27 -2.30
C VAL A 177 2.88 -9.90 -2.14
N SER A 178 2.52 -8.63 -2.34
CA SER A 178 1.13 -8.18 -2.31
C SER A 178 0.27 -8.90 -3.33
N MET A 179 0.76 -9.07 -4.56
CA MET A 179 0.04 -9.78 -5.63
C MET A 179 -0.24 -11.23 -5.27
N VAL A 180 0.75 -11.96 -4.75
CA VAL A 180 0.57 -13.37 -4.33
C VAL A 180 -0.46 -13.48 -3.21
N ILE A 181 -0.40 -12.61 -2.20
CA ILE A 181 -1.34 -12.64 -1.07
C ILE A 181 -2.75 -12.27 -1.53
N PHE A 182 -2.90 -11.20 -2.32
CA PHE A 182 -4.19 -10.81 -2.87
C PHE A 182 -4.77 -11.89 -3.78
N PHE A 183 -3.96 -12.63 -4.54
CA PHE A 183 -4.43 -13.75 -5.35
C PHE A 183 -5.11 -14.83 -4.48
N PHE A 184 -4.47 -15.26 -3.40
CA PHE A 184 -5.07 -16.26 -2.49
C PHE A 184 -6.29 -15.71 -1.76
N VAL A 185 -6.24 -14.45 -1.32
CA VAL A 185 -7.39 -13.82 -0.65
C VAL A 185 -8.56 -13.66 -1.61
N PHE A 186 -8.34 -13.23 -2.84
CA PHE A 186 -9.39 -13.13 -3.86
C PHE A 186 -9.97 -14.49 -4.20
N LYS A 187 -9.19 -15.56 -4.20
CA LYS A 187 -9.73 -16.92 -4.37
C LYS A 187 -10.66 -17.34 -3.23
N ILE A 188 -10.42 -16.86 -2.01
CA ILE A 188 -11.28 -17.10 -0.84
C ILE A 188 -12.53 -16.20 -0.88
N ILE A 189 -12.38 -14.93 -1.27
CA ILE A 189 -13.48 -13.95 -1.35
C ILE A 189 -14.40 -14.22 -2.54
N PHE A 190 -13.82 -14.59 -3.67
CA PHE A 190 -14.47 -14.91 -4.94
C PHE A 190 -14.15 -16.37 -5.30
N PRO A 191 -14.74 -17.35 -4.60
CA PRO A 191 -14.61 -18.72 -5.03
C PRO A 191 -15.23 -18.84 -6.42
N GLU A 192 -14.40 -19.15 -7.43
CA GLU A 192 -14.83 -19.55 -8.77
C GLU A 192 -15.60 -20.89 -8.63
N GLY A 193 -16.86 -20.82 -8.20
CA GLY A 193 -17.58 -22.02 -7.78
C GLY A 193 -18.97 -21.83 -7.17
N LYS A 194 -19.56 -20.64 -7.20
CA LYS A 194 -21.02 -20.50 -7.05
C LYS A 194 -21.58 -19.64 -8.16
N ALA A 195 -21.93 -20.32 -9.24
CA ALA A 195 -23.06 -19.90 -10.05
C ALA A 195 -24.28 -19.87 -9.12
N GLU A 196 -24.78 -18.67 -8.85
CA GLU A 196 -26.20 -18.43 -8.57
C GLU A 196 -26.64 -17.26 -9.46
#